data_AF-A0A6S6XN23-F1
#
_entry.id   AF-A0A6S6XN23-F1
#
_cell.length_a   1.000
_cell.length_b   1.000
_cell.length_c   1.000
_cell.angle_alpha   90.00
_cell.angle_beta   90.00
_cell.angle_gamma   90.00
#
_symmetry.space_group_name_H-M   'P 1'
#
loop_
_entity.id
_entity.type
_entity.pdbx_description
1 polymer ?
#
loop_
_entity_poly.entity_id
_entity_poly.type
_entity_poly.pdbx_seq_one_letter_code
_entity_poly.pdbx_strand_id
1 'polypeptide(L)'
;MSDPAFGTGGVVLALKDPKLALPNGHQVRAVADLLVVEDGVEQFDLPVLERILVSRHAAPELAELVIECAPDGSWLRVGDRELRNIRGQQQDFVLTMVDAYKKGNRRPKVEWAFRVAGYGEGTYDLRHITRRKEFFDFFAQGGGECWIVTEH
;
A
#
# COMPACT_ATOMS: atom_id res chain seq x y z
N MET A 1 -5.81 12.79 26.94
CA MET A 1 -4.43 12.33 26.70
C MET A 1 -4.51 11.23 25.66
N SER A 2 -3.75 11.33 24.57
CA SER A 2 -3.74 10.32 23.49
C SER A 2 -3.09 9.03 23.98
N ASP A 3 -3.68 7.88 23.66
CA ASP A 3 -3.11 6.56 23.95
C ASP A 3 -1.86 6.36 23.08
N PRO A 4 -0.68 5.98 23.65
CA PRO A 4 0.50 5.66 22.85
C PRO A 4 0.18 4.52 21.90
N ALA A 5 0.30 4.77 20.60
CA ALA A 5 -0.05 3.81 19.57
C ALA A 5 1.16 3.51 18.68
N PHE A 6 1.39 2.22 18.41
CA PHE A 6 2.51 1.74 17.59
C PHE A 6 1.95 1.04 16.36
N GLY A 7 2.50 1.30 15.17
CA GLY A 7 2.00 0.69 13.95
C GLY A 7 2.94 0.83 12.75
N THR A 8 2.89 -0.16 11.86
CA THR A 8 3.53 -0.15 10.54
C THR A 8 2.56 -0.75 9.53
N GLY A 9 2.38 -0.12 8.37
CA GLY A 9 1.64 -0.70 7.24
C GLY A 9 0.12 -0.86 7.43
N GLY A 10 -0.58 0.17 7.95
CA GLY A 10 -2.05 0.20 7.93
C GLY A 10 -2.76 -0.38 9.15
N VAL A 11 -2.04 -0.90 10.16
CA VAL A 11 -2.60 -1.37 11.43
C VAL A 11 -1.94 -0.65 12.61
N VAL A 12 -2.74 -0.20 13.57
CA VAL A 12 -2.31 0.55 14.76
C VAL A 12 -2.70 -0.23 16.01
N LEU A 13 -1.74 -0.43 16.92
CA LEU A 13 -1.99 -1.04 18.23
C LEU A 13 -2.21 0.05 19.26
N ALA A 14 -3.38 0.01 19.90
CA ALA A 14 -3.71 0.84 21.05
C ALA A 14 -3.48 0.05 22.35
N LEU A 15 -2.87 0.67 23.35
CA LEU A 15 -2.65 0.00 24.63
C LEU A 15 -3.95 -0.23 25.40
N LYS A 16 -4.93 0.66 25.24
CA LYS A 16 -6.16 0.65 26.05
C LYS A 16 -7.43 0.85 25.25
N ASP A 17 -7.46 1.81 24.30
CA ASP A 17 -8.69 2.10 23.55
C ASP A 17 -8.41 2.33 22.05
N PRO A 18 -8.84 1.39 21.18
CA PRO A 18 -8.70 1.52 19.73
C PRO A 18 -9.39 2.77 19.16
N LYS A 19 -10.43 3.29 19.80
CA LYS A 19 -11.15 4.48 19.32
C LYS A 19 -10.37 5.77 19.56
N LEU A 20 -9.39 5.76 20.45
CA LEU A 20 -8.54 6.91 20.78
C LEU A 20 -7.24 6.94 19.98
N ALA A 21 -6.90 5.85 19.27
CA ALA A 21 -5.69 5.74 18.46
C ALA A 21 -5.99 6.02 16.97
N LEU A 22 -5.89 7.30 16.60
CA LEU A 22 -5.89 7.89 15.25
C LEU A 22 -7.10 7.60 14.31
N PRO A 23 -7.76 8.65 13.77
CA PRO A 23 -8.75 8.49 12.71
C PRO A 23 -8.03 8.46 11.35
N ASN A 24 -8.27 7.41 10.55
CA ASN A 24 -8.30 7.36 9.08
C ASN A 24 -7.70 6.06 8.53
N GLY A 25 -8.55 5.17 8.01
CA GLY A 25 -8.15 4.08 7.10
C GLY A 25 -7.28 2.95 7.67
N HIS A 26 -6.86 3.03 8.93
CA HIS A 26 -6.09 1.99 9.61
C HIS A 26 -7.03 1.06 10.39
N GLN A 27 -6.73 -0.24 10.44
CA GLN A 27 -7.38 -1.12 11.41
C GLN A 27 -6.70 -0.91 12.77
N VAL A 28 -7.48 -0.58 13.80
CA VAL A 28 -6.97 -0.36 15.15
C VAL A 28 -7.41 -1.52 16.05
N ARG A 29 -6.48 -2.10 16.80
CA ARG A 29 -6.72 -3.22 17.73
C ARG A 29 -6.17 -2.89 19.11
N ALA A 30 -6.86 -3.31 20.17
CA ALA A 30 -6.32 -3.20 21.51
C ALA A 30 -5.30 -4.32 21.71
N VAL A 31 -4.20 -4.04 22.41
CA VAL A 31 -3.19 -5.06 22.74
C VAL A 31 -3.80 -6.21 23.55
N ALA A 32 -4.80 -5.91 24.40
CA ALA A 32 -5.54 -6.92 25.15
C ALA A 32 -6.30 -7.92 24.24
N ASP A 33 -6.76 -7.49 23.07
CA ASP A 33 -7.44 -8.37 22.11
C ASP A 33 -6.48 -9.32 21.38
N LEU A 34 -5.17 -9.08 21.50
CA LEU A 34 -4.11 -9.93 20.94
C LEU A 34 -3.59 -10.95 21.96
N LEU A 35 -4.08 -10.93 23.19
CA LEU A 35 -3.74 -11.92 24.20
C LEU A 35 -4.68 -13.11 24.06
N VAL A 36 -4.09 -14.29 23.93
CA VAL A 36 -4.78 -15.58 23.98
C VAL A 36 -4.29 -16.34 25.21
N VAL A 37 -5.17 -17.17 25.76
CA VAL A 37 -4.81 -18.08 26.85
C VAL A 37 -4.60 -19.45 26.24
N GLU A 38 -3.35 -19.89 26.18
CA GLU A 38 -2.99 -21.26 25.78
C GLU A 38 -2.27 -21.92 26.96
N ASP A 39 -2.68 -23.15 27.27
CA ASP A 39 -2.19 -23.92 28.42
C ASP A 39 -2.25 -23.18 29.77
N GLY A 40 -3.23 -22.27 29.91
CA GLY A 40 -3.44 -21.50 31.13
C GLY A 40 -2.47 -20.31 31.32
N VAL A 41 -1.68 -19.99 30.29
CA VAL A 41 -0.77 -18.85 30.28
C VAL A 41 -1.25 -17.82 29.25
N GLU A 42 -1.32 -16.55 29.66
CA GLU A 42 -1.57 -15.45 28.72
C GLU A 42 -0.34 -15.25 27.84
N GLN A 43 -0.53 -15.36 26.54
CA GLN A 43 0.49 -15.06 25.55
C GLN A 43 -0.09 -14.30 24.37
N PHE A 44 0.78 -13.67 23.58
CA PHE A 44 0.34 -13.02 22.36
C PHE A 44 -0.04 -14.06 21.31
N ASP A 45 -1.13 -13.81 20.59
CA ASP A 45 -1.46 -14.50 19.35
C ASP A 45 -0.35 -14.18 18.33
N LEU A 46 0.67 -15.05 18.31
CA LEU A 46 1.86 -14.87 17.48
C LEU A 46 1.50 -14.74 15.99
N PRO A 47 0.59 -15.55 15.40
CA PRO A 47 0.15 -15.34 14.03
C PRO A 47 -0.44 -13.95 13.75
N VAL A 48 -1.25 -13.42 14.67
CA VAL A 48 -1.83 -12.08 14.51
C VAL A 48 -0.76 -11.00 14.74
N LEU A 49 0.09 -11.16 15.74
CA LEU A 49 1.22 -10.26 16.02
C LEU A 49 2.21 -10.25 14.86
N GLU A 50 2.52 -11.41 14.28
CA GLU A 50 3.28 -11.54 13.05
C GLU A 50 2.59 -10.76 11.95
N ARG A 51 1.31 -10.96 11.63
CA ARG A 51 0.63 -10.15 10.59
C ARG A 51 0.73 -8.63 10.82
N ILE A 52 0.71 -8.18 12.08
CA ILE A 52 0.87 -6.77 12.44
C ILE A 52 2.32 -6.29 12.23
N LEU A 53 3.31 -7.07 12.68
CA LEU A 53 4.75 -6.73 12.56
C LEU A 53 5.30 -6.98 11.14
N VAL A 54 4.77 -7.97 10.45
CA VAL A 54 5.04 -8.44 9.08
C VAL A 54 4.38 -7.54 8.03
N SER A 55 3.53 -6.60 8.45
CA SER A 55 3.27 -5.38 7.66
C SER A 55 4.54 -4.54 7.42
N ARG A 56 5.70 -4.97 7.95
CA ARG A 56 7.03 -4.58 7.49
C ARG A 56 7.85 -5.65 6.74
N HIS A 57 7.53 -6.94 6.76
CA HIS A 57 8.39 -8.01 6.22
C HIS A 57 7.64 -9.24 5.66
N ALA A 58 6.95 -9.08 4.53
CA ALA A 58 6.85 -10.14 3.52
C ALA A 58 7.43 -9.54 2.22
N ALA A 59 8.41 -10.11 1.52
CA ALA A 59 9.04 -11.43 1.62
C ALA A 59 10.48 -11.33 1.02
N PRO A 60 11.29 -12.40 1.15
CA PRO A 60 12.74 -12.42 1.01
C PRO A 60 13.16 -12.22 -0.44
N GLU A 61 14.33 -11.63 -0.68
CA GLU A 61 15.03 -11.59 -1.98
C GLU A 61 14.07 -11.59 -3.19
N LEU A 62 13.29 -10.53 -3.37
CA LEU A 62 12.69 -10.26 -4.68
C LEU A 62 13.87 -10.10 -5.64
N ALA A 63 14.25 -11.20 -6.31
CA ALA A 63 15.01 -11.18 -7.54
C ALA A 63 14.56 -9.94 -8.30
N GLU A 64 15.48 -8.99 -8.51
CA GLU A 64 15.22 -7.63 -8.96
C GLU A 64 13.92 -7.56 -9.76
N LEU A 65 12.84 -7.11 -9.11
CA LEU A 65 11.55 -7.07 -9.78
C LEU A 65 11.70 -6.05 -10.93
N VAL A 66 11.87 -6.55 -12.14
CA VAL A 66 12.21 -5.72 -13.29
C VAL A 66 10.94 -4.98 -13.69
N ILE A 67 10.93 -3.68 -13.42
CA ILE A 67 9.89 -2.76 -13.89
C ILE A 67 10.43 -2.04 -15.13
N GLU A 68 9.90 -2.42 -16.28
CA GLU A 68 10.19 -1.77 -17.55
C GLU A 68 9.00 -0.90 -17.96
N CYS A 69 9.27 0.27 -18.49
CA CYS A 69 8.24 1.20 -18.90
C CYS A 69 8.69 1.94 -20.15
N ALA A 70 7.74 2.20 -21.04
CA ALA A 70 7.97 3.09 -22.17
C ALA A 70 8.41 4.48 -21.67
N PRO A 71 9.33 5.17 -22.36
CA PRO A 71 9.69 6.55 -22.00
C PRO A 71 8.49 7.52 -21.94
N ASP A 72 7.45 7.25 -22.73
CA ASP A 72 6.21 8.01 -22.80
C ASP A 72 5.07 7.43 -21.94
N GLY A 73 5.34 6.39 -21.15
CA GLY A 73 4.35 5.71 -20.32
C GLY A 73 3.27 4.94 -21.09
N SER A 74 3.42 4.71 -22.40
CA SER A 74 2.41 4.04 -23.24
C SER A 74 2.24 2.53 -22.96
N TRP A 75 3.25 1.92 -22.33
CA TRP A 75 3.22 0.56 -21.81
C TRP A 75 4.05 0.41 -20.54
N LEU A 76 3.68 -0.56 -19.70
CA LEU A 76 4.34 -0.94 -18.46
C LEU A 76 4.46 -2.47 -18.39
N ARG A 77 5.64 -2.98 -18.06
CA ARG A 77 5.90 -4.40 -17.80
C ARG A 77 6.44 -4.58 -16.39
N VAL A 78 5.89 -5.57 -15.68
CA VAL A 78 6.30 -5.97 -14.33
C VAL A 78 6.41 -7.49 -14.32
N GLY A 79 7.65 -8.01 -14.31
CA GLY A 79 7.88 -9.44 -14.57
C GLY A 79 7.31 -9.86 -15.93
N ASP A 80 6.51 -10.92 -15.95
CA ASP A 80 5.88 -11.45 -17.18
C ASP A 80 4.58 -10.71 -17.58
N ARG A 81 4.13 -9.75 -16.78
CA ARG A 81 2.87 -9.06 -16.99
C ARG A 81 3.11 -7.78 -17.77
N GLU A 82 2.28 -7.52 -18.78
CA GLU A 82 2.34 -6.28 -19.55
C GLU A 82 0.99 -5.54 -19.63
N LEU A 83 1.01 -4.23 -19.37
CA LEU A 83 -0.09 -3.30 -19.57
C LEU A 83 0.23 -2.42 -20.79
N ARG A 84 -0.63 -2.47 -21.80
CA ARG A 84 -0.50 -1.66 -23.04
C ARG A 84 -1.66 -0.68 -23.21
N ASN A 85 -1.55 0.16 -24.25
CA ASN A 85 -2.56 1.13 -24.66
C ASN A 85 -2.87 2.14 -23.54
N ILE A 86 -1.86 2.50 -22.76
CA ILE A 86 -1.94 3.54 -21.73
C ILE A 86 -1.92 4.89 -22.45
N ARG A 87 -2.88 5.77 -22.16
CA ARG A 87 -3.06 7.04 -22.90
C ARG A 87 -3.50 8.18 -21.99
N GLY A 88 -3.10 9.39 -22.37
CA GLY A 88 -3.50 10.63 -21.70
C GLY A 88 -3.05 10.62 -20.24
N GLN A 89 -3.93 11.00 -19.33
CA GLN A 89 -3.61 11.11 -17.90
C GLN A 89 -3.08 9.79 -17.29
N GLN A 90 -3.45 8.61 -17.83
CA GLN A 90 -2.89 7.34 -17.36
C GLN A 90 -1.36 7.27 -17.51
N GLN A 91 -0.80 7.90 -18.54
CA GLN A 91 0.64 7.87 -18.83
C GLN A 91 1.41 8.62 -17.73
N ASP A 92 0.94 9.80 -17.34
CA ASP A 92 1.56 10.62 -16.29
C ASP A 92 1.56 9.90 -14.94
N PHE A 93 0.46 9.21 -14.62
CA PHE A 93 0.37 8.40 -13.42
C PHE A 93 1.37 7.22 -13.44
N VAL A 94 1.43 6.48 -14.55
CA VAL A 94 2.34 5.34 -14.72
C VAL A 94 3.80 5.78 -14.59
N LEU A 95 4.18 6.87 -15.27
CA LEU A 95 5.53 7.44 -15.18
C LEU A 95 5.87 7.86 -13.75
N THR A 96 4.93 8.49 -13.05
CA THR A 96 5.09 8.89 -11.64
C THR A 96 5.33 7.69 -10.73
N MET A 97 4.52 6.64 -10.87
CA MET A 97 4.65 5.44 -10.05
C MET A 97 5.95 4.68 -10.32
N VAL A 98 6.37 4.57 -11.58
CA VAL A 98 7.63 3.93 -11.96
C VAL A 98 8.84 4.73 -11.44
N ASP A 99 8.82 6.05 -11.55
CA ASP A 99 9.86 6.92 -11.01
C ASP A 99 9.97 6.79 -9.47
N ALA A 100 8.83 6.82 -8.77
CA ALA A 100 8.79 6.59 -7.33
C ALA A 100 9.41 5.25 -6.95
N TYR A 101 9.06 4.18 -7.68
CA TYR A 101 9.61 2.85 -7.44
C TYR A 101 11.13 2.80 -7.66
N LYS A 102 11.64 3.38 -8.76
CA LYS A 102 13.08 3.46 -9.07
C LYS A 102 13.86 4.26 -8.01
N LYS A 103 13.22 5.22 -7.35
CA LYS A 103 13.77 5.99 -6.22
C LYS A 103 13.64 5.28 -4.86
N GLY A 104 13.14 4.05 -4.84
CA GLY A 104 12.95 3.26 -3.62
C GLY A 104 11.64 3.53 -2.88
N ASN A 105 10.79 4.44 -3.37
CA ASN A 105 9.46 4.68 -2.80
C ASN A 105 8.42 3.77 -3.46
N ARG A 106 8.27 2.55 -2.93
CA ARG A 106 7.40 1.50 -3.50
C ARG A 106 5.91 1.69 -3.19
N ARG A 107 5.57 2.49 -2.18
CA ARG A 107 4.19 2.73 -1.71
C ARG A 107 3.95 4.22 -1.46
N PRO A 108 4.05 5.09 -2.49
CA PRO A 108 3.81 6.51 -2.31
C PRO A 108 2.41 6.81 -1.77
N LYS A 109 2.29 7.88 -0.99
CA LYS A 109 0.99 8.44 -0.58
C LYS A 109 0.16 8.76 -1.82
N VAL A 110 -1.13 8.40 -1.82
CA VAL A 110 -2.04 8.63 -2.95
C VAL A 110 -2.08 10.10 -3.33
N GLU A 111 -2.24 10.98 -2.35
CA GLU A 111 -2.27 12.43 -2.59
C GLU A 111 -1.01 12.93 -3.30
N TRP A 112 0.15 12.40 -2.89
CA TRP A 112 1.42 12.74 -3.52
C TRP A 112 1.48 12.23 -4.96
N ALA A 113 1.12 10.96 -5.20
CA ALA A 113 1.20 10.35 -6.53
C ALA A 113 0.30 11.07 -7.54
N PHE A 114 -0.94 11.38 -7.15
CA PHE A 114 -1.88 12.10 -8.00
C PHE A 114 -1.46 13.55 -8.23
N ARG A 115 -0.99 14.25 -7.19
CA ARG A 115 -0.52 15.64 -7.36
C ARG A 115 0.70 15.71 -8.28
N VAL A 116 1.65 14.80 -8.13
CA VAL A 116 2.87 14.77 -8.98
C VAL A 116 2.53 14.40 -10.42
N ALA A 117 1.56 13.50 -10.62
CA ALA A 117 1.04 13.16 -11.94
C ALA A 117 0.13 14.25 -12.57
N GLY A 118 -0.03 15.41 -11.91
CA GLY A 118 -0.74 16.56 -12.48
C GLY A 118 -2.26 16.55 -12.30
N TYR A 119 -2.80 15.69 -11.43
CA TYR A 119 -4.23 15.67 -11.12
C TYR A 119 -4.62 16.81 -10.18
N GLY A 120 -5.84 17.33 -10.36
CA GLY A 120 -6.39 18.39 -9.52
C GLY A 120 -6.62 17.96 -8.07
N GLU A 121 -6.66 18.94 -7.17
CA GLU A 121 -6.92 18.72 -5.75
C GLU A 121 -8.24 17.98 -5.52
N GLY A 122 -8.23 17.04 -4.57
CA GLY A 122 -9.39 16.20 -4.24
C GLY A 122 -9.61 14.99 -5.15
N THR A 123 -8.83 14.84 -6.22
CA THR A 123 -8.88 13.68 -7.12
C THR A 123 -7.81 12.66 -6.69
N TYR A 124 -8.15 11.78 -5.75
CA TYR A 124 -7.22 10.80 -5.15
C TYR A 124 -7.77 9.37 -5.22
N ASP A 125 -8.29 9.00 -6.38
CA ASP A 125 -8.87 7.67 -6.62
C ASP A 125 -8.51 7.19 -8.03
N LEU A 126 -7.98 5.96 -8.13
CA LEU A 126 -7.62 5.34 -9.40
C LEU A 126 -8.80 5.28 -10.39
N ARG A 127 -10.05 5.24 -9.89
CA ARG A 127 -11.27 5.27 -10.71
C ARG A 127 -11.48 6.59 -11.44
N HIS A 128 -10.83 7.67 -11.02
CA HIS A 128 -10.82 8.93 -11.75
C HIS A 128 -9.84 8.93 -12.92
N ILE A 129 -8.83 8.04 -12.89
CA ILE A 129 -7.87 7.87 -13.98
C ILE A 129 -8.45 7.00 -15.10
N THR A 130 -9.09 5.89 -14.74
CA THR A 130 -9.63 4.93 -15.71
C THR A 130 -10.63 3.97 -15.08
N ARG A 131 -11.44 3.32 -15.94
CA ARG A 131 -12.32 2.19 -15.58
C ARG A 131 -11.83 0.86 -16.15
N ARG A 132 -10.66 0.83 -16.80
CA ARG A 132 -10.10 -0.39 -17.40
C ARG A 132 -9.67 -1.35 -16.29
N LYS A 133 -10.27 -2.54 -16.25
CA LYS A 133 -9.94 -3.59 -15.27
C LYS A 133 -8.44 -3.91 -15.24
N GLU A 134 -7.82 -4.06 -16.41
CA GLU A 134 -6.39 -4.33 -16.57
C GLU A 134 -5.50 -3.32 -15.83
N PHE A 135 -5.94 -2.05 -15.71
CA PHE A 135 -5.16 -1.03 -14.99
C PHE A 135 -5.19 -1.27 -13.48
N PHE A 136 -6.32 -1.71 -12.94
CA PHE A 136 -6.47 -2.06 -11.52
C PHE A 136 -5.76 -3.37 -11.17
N ASP A 137 -5.49 -4.23 -12.16
CA ASP A 137 -4.65 -5.40 -11.94
C ASP A 137 -3.18 -4.97 -11.71
N PHE A 138 -2.73 -3.85 -12.31
CA PHE A 138 -1.36 -3.33 -12.19
C PHE A 138 -1.16 -2.35 -11.04
N PHE A 139 -2.20 -1.62 -10.66
CA PHE A 139 -2.12 -0.60 -9.63
C PHE A 139 -3.21 -0.79 -8.58
N ALA A 140 -2.80 -0.72 -7.32
CA ALA A 140 -3.70 -0.78 -6.19
C ALA A 140 -3.58 0.46 -5.31
N GLN A 141 -4.63 0.72 -4.55
CA GLN A 141 -4.73 1.82 -3.59
C GLN A 141 -5.36 1.30 -2.29
N GLY A 142 -4.82 1.71 -1.14
CA GLY A 142 -5.33 1.34 0.18
C GLY A 142 -4.52 2.01 1.30
N GLY A 143 -5.15 2.26 2.45
CA GLY A 143 -4.47 2.85 3.62
C GLY A 143 -3.86 4.24 3.39
N GLY A 144 -4.32 4.98 2.37
CA GLY A 144 -3.75 6.28 1.97
C GLY A 144 -2.52 6.19 1.05
N GLU A 145 -2.17 4.99 0.59
CA GLU A 145 -1.04 4.71 -0.30
C GLU A 145 -1.51 4.07 -1.62
N CYS A 146 -0.66 4.13 -2.63
CA CYS A 146 -0.81 3.39 -3.87
C CYS A 146 0.48 2.65 -4.22
N TRP A 147 0.36 1.54 -4.94
CA TRP A 147 1.52 0.71 -5.30
C TRP A 147 1.28 -0.04 -6.61
N ILE A 148 2.38 -0.40 -7.25
CA ILE A 148 2.40 -1.36 -8.36
C ILE A 148 2.16 -2.74 -7.75
N VAL A 149 1.20 -3.49 -8.27
CA VAL A 149 0.89 -4.85 -7.78
C VAL A 149 1.95 -5.80 -8.31
N THR A 150 2.70 -6.42 -7.40
CA THR A 150 3.89 -7.25 -7.72
C THR A 150 3.71 -8.73 -7.39
N GLU A 151 2.64 -9.09 -6.68
CA GLU A 151 2.33 -10.46 -6.28
C GLU A 151 1.26 -11.10 -7.17
N HIS A 152 1.34 -12.42 -7.32
CA HIS A 152 0.25 -13.31 -7.69
C HIS A 152 -0.15 -14.13 -6.48
#